data_AF-A0A420I547-F1
#
_entry.id   AF-A0A420I547-F1
#
_cell.length_a   1.000
_cell.length_b   1.000
_cell.length_c   1.000
_cell.angle_alpha   90.00
_cell.angle_beta   90.00
_cell.angle_gamma   90.00
#
_symmetry.space_group_name_H-M   'P 1'
#
loop_
_entity.id
_entity.type
_entity.pdbx_description
1 polymer ?
#
loop_
_entity_poly.entity_id
_entity_poly.type
_entity_poly.pdbx_seq_one_letter_code
_entity_poly.pdbx_strand_id
1 'polypeptide(L)' 'MAGHYETKLEELSIREKWRVPKYVKWQVTTDKFVYELYAGEKCFRGEMTEGDENAKENVAQMAYEEFMGIN' A
#
# COMPACT_ATOMS: atom_id res chain seq x y z
N MET A 1 -12.62 9.22 3.13
CA MET A 1 -11.84 8.89 4.34
C MET A 1 -10.53 8.33 3.83
N ALA A 2 -9.39 8.96 4.09
CA ALA A 2 -8.09 8.42 3.66
C ALA A 2 -7.85 7.07 4.36
N GLY A 3 -7.24 6.12 3.65
CA GLY A 3 -6.98 4.76 4.13
C GLY A 3 -6.28 4.75 5.48
N HIS A 4 -6.71 3.84 6.36
CA HIS A 4 -6.18 3.72 7.71
C HIS A 4 -4.74 3.20 7.68
N TYR A 5 -4.42 2.26 6.78
CA TYR A 5 -3.07 1.75 6.61
C TYR A 5 -2.17 2.68 5.79
N GLU A 6 -2.73 3.46 4.87
CA GLU A 6 -1.97 4.52 4.18
C GLU A 6 -1.37 5.50 5.18
N THR A 7 -2.19 5.98 6.12
CA THR A 7 -1.75 6.94 7.17
C THR A 7 -0.68 6.31 8.06
N LYS A 8 -0.88 5.06 8.49
CA LYS A 8 0.10 4.34 9.31
C LYS A 8 1.44 4.14 8.61
N LEU A 9 1.45 3.89 7.30
CA LEU A 9 2.68 3.78 6.52
C LEU A 9 3.40 5.11 6.36
N GLU A 10 2.66 6.22 6.24
CA GLU A 10 3.25 7.56 6.24
C GLU A 10 3.92 7.86 7.59
N GLU A 11 3.23 7.61 8.69
CA GLU A 11 3.77 7.77 10.05
C GLU A 11 5.01 6.90 10.28
N LEU A 12 4.96 5.63 9.85
CA LEU A 12 6.09 4.72 9.91
C LEU A 12 7.27 5.23 9.07
N SER A 13 7.01 5.71 7.86
CA SER A 13 8.05 6.22 6.97
C SER A 13 8.74 7.44 7.55
N ILE A 14 8.01 8.33 8.24
CA ILE A 14 8.59 9.46 8.97
C ILE A 14 9.46 8.96 10.13
N ARG A 15 8.96 8.01 10.93
CA ARG A 15 9.68 7.45 12.08
C ARG A 15 11.00 6.78 11.66
N GLU A 16 10.97 6.02 10.58
CA GLU A 16 12.12 5.27 10.06
C GLU A 16 12.99 6.09 9.09
N LYS A 17 12.65 7.37 8.87
CA LYS A 17 13.32 8.30 7.94
C LYS A 17 13.36 7.78 6.49
N TRP A 18 12.34 7.05 6.08
CA TRP A 18 12.12 6.62 4.71
C TRP A 18 11.51 7.74 3.87
N ARG A 19 11.55 7.56 2.56
CA ARG A 19 10.72 8.37 1.66
C ARG A 19 9.25 8.03 1.91
N VAL A 20 8.39 9.03 1.72
CA VAL A 20 6.93 8.85 1.76
C VAL A 20 6.54 7.71 0.81
N PRO A 21 5.66 6.78 1.23
CA PRO A 21 5.26 5.65 0.41
C PRO A 21 4.69 6.11 -0.93
N LYS A 22 5.09 5.45 -2.01
CA LYS A 22 4.62 5.75 -3.36
C LYS A 22 3.72 4.65 -3.87
N TYR A 23 2.50 5.01 -4.26
CA TYR A 23 1.54 4.12 -4.90
C TYR A 23 1.58 4.32 -6.41
N VAL A 24 1.63 3.22 -7.15
CA VAL A 24 1.52 3.18 -8.62
C VAL A 24 0.35 2.29 -8.96
N LYS A 25 -0.67 2.91 -9.58
CA LYS A 25 -1.85 2.19 -10.06
C LYS A 25 -1.58 1.59 -11.44
N TRP A 26 -1.81 0.30 -11.56
CA TRP A 26 -1.84 -0.44 -12.81
C TRP A 26 -3.29 -0.90 -13.04
N GLN A 27 -4.00 -0.24 -13.95
CA GLN A 27 -5.32 -0.70 -14.36
C GLN A 27 -5.15 -1.82 -15.38
N VAL A 28 -5.50 -3.05 -15.01
CA VAL A 28 -5.33 -4.23 -15.88
C VAL A 28 -6.60 -4.52 -16.67
N THR A 29 -7.78 -4.38 -16.04
CA THR A 29 -9.09 -4.44 -16.68
C THR A 29 -10.06 -3.50 -15.98
N THR A 30 -11.30 -3.38 -16.46
CA THR A 30 -12.36 -2.55 -15.85
C THR A 30 -12.64 -2.93 -14.40
N ASP A 31 -12.54 -4.22 -14.08
CA ASP A 31 -12.92 -4.79 -12.78
C ASP A 31 -11.72 -5.26 -11.96
N LYS A 32 -10.49 -4.90 -12.37
CA LYS A 32 -9.26 -5.39 -11.74
C LYS A 32 -8.26 -4.26 -11.54
N PHE A 33 -8.05 -3.94 -10.27
CA PHE A 33 -7.14 -2.90 -9.82
C PHE A 33 -5.90 -3.54 -9.24
N VAL A 34 -4.75 -3.23 -9.84
CA VAL A 34 -3.44 -3.63 -9.33
C VAL A 34 -2.73 -2.38 -8.81
N TYR A 35 -2.20 -2.45 -7.60
CA TYR A 35 -1.37 -1.40 -7.03
C TYR A 35 0.02 -1.95 -6.70
N GLU A 36 1.04 -1.17 -7.07
CA GLU A 36 2.39 -1.33 -6.55
C GLU A 36 2.65 -0.24 -5.50
N LEU A 37 3.18 -0.64 -4.36
CA LEU A 37 3.54 0.24 -3.26
C LEU A 37 5.03 0.12 -2.99
N TYR A 38 5.71 1.26 -3.09
CA TYR A 38 7.11 1.40 -2.69
C TYR A 38 7.17 2.07 -1.34
N ALA A 39 7.66 1.34 -0.33
CA ALA A 39 7.81 1.83 1.04
C ALA A 39 9.15 1.33 1.59
N GLY A 40 9.94 2.23 2.19
CA GLY A 40 11.33 1.92 2.56
C GLY A 40 12.14 1.42 1.37
N GLU A 41 12.73 0.24 1.50
CA GLU A 41 13.47 -0.46 0.44
C GLU A 41 12.67 -1.63 -0.19
N LYS A 42 11.40 -1.81 0.18
CA LYS A 42 10.54 -2.89 -0.29
C LYS A 42 9.51 -2.42 -1.31
N CYS A 43 9.09 -3.35 -2.16
CA CYS A 43 8.02 -3.16 -3.14
C CYS A 43 6.95 -4.23 -2.90
N PHE A 44 5.70 -3.79 -2.75
CA PHE A 44 4.55 -4.63 -2.52
C PHE A 44 3.59 -4.52 -3.69
N ARG A 45 2.95 -5.61 -4.07
CA ARG A 45 1.97 -5.63 -5.15
C ARG A 45 0.68 -6.24 -4.65
N GLY A 46 -0.38 -5.44 -4.61
CA GLY A 46 -1.72 -5.86 -4.27
C GLY A 46 -2.61 -5.90 -5.51
N GLU A 47 -3.49 -6.89 -5.58
CA GLU A 47 -4.47 -7.05 -6.64
C GLU A 47 -5.84 -7.30 -6.02
N MET A 48 -6.82 -6.49 -6.42
CA MET A 48 -8.20 -6.62 -5.95
C MET A 48 -9.17 -6.39 -7.10
N THR A 49 -10.29 -7.10 -7.09
CA THR A 49 -11.41 -6.88 -8.00
C THR A 49 -12.46 -5.92 -7.42
N GLU A 50 -12.42 -5.69 -6.11
CA GLU A 50 -13.44 -4.92 -5.39
C GLU A 50 -13.01 -3.46 -5.17
N GLY A 51 -12.92 -2.70 -6.25
CA GLY A 51 -12.78 -1.23 -6.19
C GLY A 51 -11.37 -0.69 -5.95
N ASP A 52 -11.16 0.51 -6.48
CA ASP A 52 -9.85 1.18 -6.55
C ASP A 52 -9.25 1.50 -5.17
N GLU A 53 -10.07 2.08 -4.28
CA GLU A 53 -9.63 2.47 -2.94
C GLU A 53 -9.29 1.25 -2.06
N ASN A 54 -10.08 0.17 -2.16
CA ASN A 54 -9.81 -1.05 -1.41
C ASN A 54 -8.54 -1.75 -1.91
N ALA A 55 -8.25 -1.70 -3.21
CA ALA A 55 -7.01 -2.23 -3.78
C ALA A 55 -5.77 -1.50 -3.23
N LYS A 56 -5.89 -0.18 -3.10
CA LYS A 56 -4.84 0.67 -2.52
C LYS A 56 -4.67 0.42 -1.02
N GLU A 57 -5.75 0.35 -0.26
CA GLU A 57 -5.71 0.06 1.18
C GLU A 57 -5.18 -1.36 1.47
N ASN A 58 -5.53 -2.35 0.64
CA ASN A 58 -5.04 -3.72 0.79
C ASN A 58 -3.51 -3.81 0.62
N VAL A 59 -2.93 -3.15 -0.40
CA VAL A 59 -1.47 -3.14 -0.56
C VAL A 59 -0.79 -2.38 0.59
N ALA A 60 -1.43 -1.33 1.11
CA ALA A 60 -0.96 -0.60 2.29
C ALA A 60 -0.95 -1.48 3.55
N GLN A 61 -2.02 -2.26 3.77
CA GLN A 61 -2.12 -3.22 4.88
C GLN A 61 -1.00 -4.25 4.82
N MET A 62 -0.81 -4.93 3.68
CA MET A 62 0.24 -5.94 3.52
C MET A 62 1.63 -5.38 3.83
N ALA A 63 1.94 -4.18 3.34
CA ALA A 63 3.21 -3.53 3.60
C ALA A 63 3.38 -3.21 5.08
N TYR A 64 2.35 -2.67 5.73
CA TYR A 64 2.40 -2.34 7.15
C TYR A 64 2.59 -3.57 8.03
N GLU A 65 1.85 -4.66 7.78
CA GLU A 65 1.97 -5.92 8.51
C GLU A 65 3.36 -6.54 8.35
N GLU A 66 3.94 -6.49 7.15
CA GLU A 66 5.31 -6.94 6.87
C GLU A 66 6.34 -6.14 7.67
N PHE A 67 6.22 -4.81 7.74
CA PHE A 67 7.17 -3.99 8.51
C PHE A 67 7.02 -4.15 10.01
N MET A 68 5.81 -4.42 10.50
CA MET A 68 5.54 -4.66 11.91
C MET A 68 5.83 -6.09 12.36
N GLY A 69 6.05 -7.02 11.41
CA GLY A 69 6.29 -8.44 11.69
C GLY A 69 5.06 -9.17 12.25
N ILE A 70 3.87 -8.85 11.72
CA ILE A 70 2.57 -9.37 12.21
C ILE A 70 2.05 -10.55 11.35
N ASN A 71 2.81 -11.00 10.35
CA ASN A 71 2.47 -12.12 9.46
C ASN A 71 2.95 -13.48 9.95
#